data_AF-A0A0B6YLB3-F1
#
_entry.id   AF-A0A0B6YLB3-F1
#
_cell.length_a   1.000
_cell.length_b   1.000
_cell.length_c   1.000
_cell.angle_alpha   90.00
_cell.angle_beta   90.00
_cell.angle_gamma   90.00
#
_symmetry.space_group_name_H-M   'P 1'
#
loop_
_entity.id
_entity.type
_entity.pdbx_description
1 polymer ?
#
loop_
_entity_poly.entity_id
_entity_poly.type
_entity_poly.pdbx_seq_one_letter_code
_entity_poly.pdbx_strand_id
1 'polypeptide(L)'
;VQGEIALLITAMRRTSRYGAHGRHGRHQEDEGDILQSSFFQLKDILNSITELSEIEPNAFLSPFLEVIRSEDTTGPITGLALTSVNKFLSYGLVDPAGDMAAAAIENIADAVTHARFVGTDPSSDEVILMKILYVLRTLLLCPAGVLLTNESVC
;
A
#
# COMPACT_ATOMS: atom_id res chain seq x y z
N VAL A 1 -11.41 4.45 -1.12
CA VAL A 1 -10.77 3.23 -0.58
C VAL A 1 -11.31 1.95 -1.20
N GLN A 2 -12.61 1.65 -1.14
CA GLN A 2 -13.19 0.39 -1.69
C GLN A 2 -12.81 0.09 -3.15
N GLY A 3 -12.79 1.09 -4.04
CA GLY A 3 -12.36 0.91 -5.43
C GLY A 3 -10.89 0.47 -5.56
N GLU A 4 -10.00 1.01 -4.73
CA GLU A 4 -8.57 0.65 -4.72
C GLU A 4 -8.37 -0.79 -4.21
N ILE A 5 -9.14 -1.20 -3.19
CA ILE A 5 -9.18 -2.60 -2.71
C ILE A 5 -9.56 -3.55 -3.84
N ALA A 6 -10.64 -3.24 -4.57
CA ALA A 6 -11.12 -4.09 -5.67
C ALA A 6 -10.09 -4.24 -6.80
N LEU A 7 -9.37 -3.15 -7.12
CA LEU A 7 -8.29 -3.17 -8.10
C LEU A 7 -7.16 -4.10 -7.67
N LEU A 8 -6.69 -3.98 -6.42
CA LEU A 8 -5.58 -4.79 -5.92
C LEU A 8 -5.93 -6.27 -5.78
N ILE A 9 -7.10 -6.61 -5.21
CA ILE A 9 -7.56 -8.02 -5.14
C ILE A 9 -7.62 -8.63 -6.55
N THR A 10 -8.12 -7.89 -7.53
CA THR A 10 -8.23 -8.37 -8.91
C THR A 10 -6.85 -8.59 -9.55
N ALA A 11 -5.89 -7.70 -9.29
CA ALA A 11 -4.52 -7.83 -9.78
C ALA A 11 -3.81 -9.02 -9.14
N MET A 12 -3.92 -9.20 -7.82
CA MET A 12 -3.30 -10.32 -7.09
C MET A 12 -3.84 -11.69 -7.56
N ARG A 13 -5.16 -11.81 -7.76
CA ARG A 13 -5.76 -13.05 -8.30
C ARG A 13 -5.29 -13.43 -9.70
N ARG A 14 -4.77 -12.48 -10.48
CA ARG A 14 -4.20 -12.75 -11.80
C ARG A 14 -2.79 -13.31 -11.67
N THR A 15 -1.96 -12.79 -10.76
CA THR A 15 -0.59 -13.28 -10.59
C THR A 15 -0.54 -14.72 -10.03
N SER A 16 -1.40 -15.06 -9.05
CA SER A 16 -1.45 -16.41 -8.47
C SER A 16 -1.78 -17.50 -9.51
N ARG A 17 -2.51 -17.16 -10.59
CA ARG A 17 -2.83 -18.11 -11.67
C ARG A 17 -1.67 -18.40 -12.61
N TYR A 18 -0.71 -17.47 -12.76
CA TYR A 18 0.47 -17.67 -13.59
C TYR A 18 1.63 -18.34 -12.82
N GLY A 19 1.69 -18.18 -11.49
CA GLY A 19 2.67 -18.86 -10.63
C GLY A 19 2.53 -20.39 -10.55
N ALA A 20 1.33 -20.93 -10.79
CA ALA A 20 1.06 -22.36 -10.67
C ALA A 20 1.73 -23.26 -11.74
N HIS A 21 2.39 -22.69 -12.77
CA HIS A 21 3.03 -23.45 -13.86
C HIS A 21 4.56 -23.52 -13.80
N GLY A 22 5.19 -22.91 -12.79
CA GLY A 22 6.64 -22.91 -12.59
C GLY A 22 7.01 -23.36 -11.18
N ARG A 23 7.99 -24.28 -11.08
CA ARG A 23 8.45 -24.93 -9.83
C ARG A 23 8.79 -23.96 -8.68
N HIS A 24 8.56 -24.48 -7.47
CA HIS A 24 9.05 -24.09 -6.13
C HIS A 24 8.37 -22.91 -5.42
N GLY A 25 7.59 -23.22 -4.37
CA GLY A 25 7.42 -22.31 -3.24
C GLY A 25 6.13 -22.44 -2.46
N ARG A 26 6.01 -23.44 -1.58
CA ARG A 26 4.89 -23.53 -0.61
C ARG A 26 4.75 -22.26 0.26
N HIS A 27 5.83 -21.49 0.41
CA HIS A 27 5.88 -20.21 1.13
C HIS A 27 5.23 -19.03 0.38
N GLN A 28 5.30 -19.01 -0.95
CA GLN A 28 4.80 -17.88 -1.76
C GLN A 28 3.27 -17.91 -1.91
N GLU A 29 2.68 -19.10 -1.79
CA GLU A 29 1.22 -19.27 -1.69
C GLU A 29 0.70 -18.71 -0.35
N ASP A 30 1.43 -18.92 0.76
CA ASP A 30 1.04 -18.45 2.09
C ASP A 30 1.02 -16.91 2.20
N GLU A 31 2.06 -16.21 1.72
CA GLU A 31 2.13 -14.74 1.82
C GLU A 31 1.12 -14.03 0.89
N GLY A 32 0.93 -14.55 -0.33
CA GLY A 32 -0.08 -14.05 -1.26
C GLY A 32 -1.52 -14.23 -0.75
N ASP A 33 -1.77 -15.29 0.02
CA ASP A 33 -3.06 -15.52 0.70
C ASP A 33 -3.22 -14.61 1.93
N ILE A 34 -2.15 -14.32 2.66
CA ILE A 34 -2.15 -13.36 3.78
C ILE A 34 -2.50 -11.94 3.29
N LEU A 35 -1.82 -11.46 2.24
CA LEU A 35 -2.09 -10.14 1.67
C LEU A 35 -3.54 -10.03 1.16
N GLN A 36 -4.04 -11.05 0.46
CA GLN A 36 -5.44 -11.04 0.04
C GLN A 36 -6.42 -11.04 1.22
N SER A 37 -6.12 -11.79 2.29
CA SER A 37 -6.92 -11.83 3.51
C SER A 37 -7.02 -10.46 4.18
N SER A 38 -5.93 -9.68 4.27
CA SER A 38 -5.96 -8.35 4.88
C SER A 38 -6.87 -7.37 4.09
N PHE A 39 -6.92 -7.48 2.77
CA PHE A 39 -7.88 -6.73 1.95
C PHE A 39 -9.34 -7.16 2.12
N PHE A 40 -9.62 -8.46 2.32
CA PHE A 40 -10.98 -8.93 2.62
C PHE A 40 -11.45 -8.42 3.99
N GLN A 41 -10.59 -8.50 5.01
CA GLN A 41 -10.89 -7.97 6.34
C GLN A 41 -11.16 -6.47 6.29
N LEU A 42 -10.33 -5.69 5.58
CA LEU A 42 -10.57 -4.26 5.39
C LEU A 42 -11.90 -4.00 4.66
N LYS A 43 -12.23 -4.80 3.65
CA LYS A 43 -13.51 -4.67 2.95
C LYS A 43 -14.69 -4.89 3.90
N ASP A 44 -14.61 -5.86 4.80
CA ASP A 44 -15.67 -6.14 5.78
C ASP A 44 -15.81 -5.00 6.78
N ILE A 45 -14.70 -4.46 7.29
CA ILE A 45 -14.70 -3.26 8.15
C ILE A 45 -15.39 -2.09 7.43
N LEU A 46 -15.02 -1.81 6.18
CA LEU A 46 -15.59 -0.71 5.40
C LEU A 46 -17.09 -0.90 5.08
N ASN A 47 -17.59 -2.13 5.08
CA ASN A 47 -19.02 -2.40 4.91
C ASN A 47 -19.82 -2.23 6.21
N SER A 48 -19.14 -2.22 7.37
CA SER A 48 -19.77 -2.06 8.68
C SER A 48 -19.84 -0.61 9.19
N ILE A 49 -19.16 0.32 8.53
CA ILE A 49 -19.09 1.75 8.90
C ILE A 49 -19.85 2.61 7.89
N THR A 50 -20.25 3.81 8.28
CA THR A 50 -20.93 4.77 7.38
C THR A 50 -19.94 5.77 6.81
N GLU A 51 -19.07 6.29 7.65
CA GLU A 51 -18.03 7.26 7.29
C GLU A 51 -16.63 6.70 7.55
N LEU A 52 -15.67 7.05 6.69
CA LEU A 52 -14.28 6.58 6.81
C LEU A 52 -13.59 7.13 8.08
N SER A 53 -14.05 8.27 8.59
CA SER A 53 -13.58 8.89 9.84
C SER A 53 -13.87 8.04 11.09
N GLU A 54 -14.75 7.03 11.00
CA GLU A 54 -15.07 6.12 12.10
C GLU A 54 -13.95 5.10 12.38
N ILE A 55 -12.98 4.97 11.49
CA ILE A 55 -11.85 4.05 11.66
C ILE A 55 -10.52 4.80 11.68
N GLU A 56 -9.58 4.27 12.44
CA GLU A 56 -8.23 4.83 12.47
C GLU A 56 -7.54 4.73 11.09
N PRO A 57 -6.66 5.68 10.73
CA PRO A 57 -6.05 5.68 9.40
C PRO A 57 -5.27 4.41 9.06
N ASN A 58 -4.56 3.84 10.05
CA ASN A 58 -3.79 2.62 9.84
C ASN A 58 -4.67 1.41 9.51
N ALA A 59 -5.91 1.36 10.00
CA ALA A 59 -6.81 0.24 9.69
C ALA A 59 -7.04 0.10 8.18
N PHE A 60 -7.16 1.21 7.44
CA PHE A 60 -7.32 1.17 5.98
C PHE A 60 -6.01 1.28 5.20
N LEU A 61 -4.92 1.75 5.80
CA LEU A 61 -3.62 1.87 5.14
C LEU A 61 -2.85 0.54 5.15
N SER A 62 -2.85 -0.18 6.27
CA SER A 62 -1.96 -1.33 6.49
C SER A 62 -1.95 -2.35 5.34
N PRO A 63 -3.09 -2.81 4.78
CA PRO A 63 -3.07 -3.76 3.66
C PRO A 63 -2.32 -3.25 2.42
N PHE A 64 -2.38 -1.95 2.13
CA PHE A 64 -1.64 -1.35 1.02
C PHE A 64 -0.15 -1.22 1.34
N LEU A 65 0.19 -0.89 2.58
CA LEU A 65 1.57 -0.75 3.03
C LEU A 65 2.29 -2.11 3.11
N GLU A 66 1.58 -3.17 3.48
CA GLU A 66 2.06 -4.56 3.43
C GLU A 66 2.42 -4.97 2.00
N VAL A 67 1.56 -4.66 1.02
CA VAL A 67 1.87 -4.91 -0.40
C VAL A 67 3.12 -4.16 -0.86
N ILE A 68 3.32 -2.92 -0.39
CA ILE A 68 4.50 -2.12 -0.76
C ILE A 68 5.80 -2.72 -0.20
N ARG A 69 5.75 -3.30 1.02
CA ARG A 69 6.92 -3.90 1.68
C ARG A 69 7.22 -5.33 1.23
N SER A 70 6.23 -6.05 0.71
CA SER A 70 6.37 -7.48 0.39
C SER A 70 7.30 -7.71 -0.81
N GLU A 71 8.31 -8.55 -0.58
CA GLU A 71 9.30 -8.96 -1.59
C GLU A 71 8.71 -9.85 -2.69
N ASP A 72 7.55 -10.46 -2.43
CA ASP A 72 6.88 -11.38 -3.35
C ASP A 72 5.90 -10.67 -4.30
N THR A 73 5.71 -9.36 -4.14
CA THR A 73 4.81 -8.59 -5.00
C THR A 73 5.49 -8.14 -6.28
N THR A 74 4.85 -8.35 -7.42
CA THR A 74 5.37 -7.89 -8.72
C THR A 74 5.27 -6.37 -8.83
N GLY A 75 6.20 -5.74 -9.55
CA GLY A 75 6.19 -4.29 -9.80
C GLY A 75 4.82 -3.68 -10.12
N PRO A 76 4.00 -4.23 -11.04
CA PRO A 76 2.66 -3.71 -11.32
C PRO A 76 1.70 -3.69 -10.12
N ILE A 77 1.75 -4.70 -9.24
CA ILE A 77 0.91 -4.78 -8.03
C ILE A 77 1.38 -3.75 -7.01
N THR A 78 2.69 -3.69 -6.74
CA THR A 78 3.32 -2.68 -5.88
C THR A 78 3.01 -1.27 -6.39
N GLY A 79 3.06 -1.05 -7.70
CA GLY A 79 2.73 0.21 -8.34
C GLY A 79 1.28 0.65 -8.18
N LEU A 80 0.34 -0.30 -8.17
CA LEU A 80 -1.06 -0.01 -7.85
C LEU A 80 -1.18 0.41 -6.38
N ALA A 81 -0.56 -0.30 -5.44
CA ALA A 81 -0.59 0.05 -4.02
C ALA A 81 0.00 1.45 -3.74
N LEU A 82 1.17 1.76 -4.32
CA LEU A 82 1.79 3.09 -4.25
C LEU A 82 0.85 4.18 -4.80
N THR A 83 0.15 3.88 -5.90
CA THR A 83 -0.82 4.82 -6.50
C THR A 83 -2.00 5.06 -5.55
N SER A 84 -2.54 4.02 -4.93
CA SER A 84 -3.63 4.12 -3.96
C SER A 84 -3.22 4.96 -2.74
N VAL A 85 -2.04 4.69 -2.16
CA VAL A 85 -1.49 5.46 -1.03
C VAL A 85 -1.30 6.94 -1.41
N ASN A 86 -0.74 7.22 -2.59
CA ASN A 86 -0.59 8.60 -3.05
C ASN A 86 -1.95 9.33 -3.16
N LYS A 87 -2.99 8.65 -3.65
CA LYS A 87 -4.35 9.21 -3.71
C LYS A 87 -4.89 9.49 -2.32
N PHE A 88 -4.70 8.58 -1.36
CA PHE A 88 -5.19 8.78 0.01
C PHE A 88 -4.56 10.02 0.66
N LEU A 89 -3.26 10.21 0.47
CA LEU A 89 -2.56 11.43 0.90
C LEU A 89 -3.06 12.68 0.16
N SER A 90 -3.18 12.60 -1.16
CA SER A 90 -3.60 13.73 -2.00
C SER A 90 -5.04 14.18 -1.74
N TYR A 91 -5.90 13.25 -1.32
CA TYR A 91 -7.29 13.51 -0.97
C TYR A 91 -7.48 13.89 0.50
N GLY A 92 -6.40 13.93 1.30
CA GLY A 92 -6.48 14.29 2.71
C GLY A 92 -7.25 13.27 3.56
N LEU A 93 -7.18 11.98 3.21
CA LEU A 93 -7.85 10.92 4.00
C LEU A 93 -7.19 10.67 5.36
N VAL A 94 -5.98 11.20 5.56
CA VAL A 94 -5.30 11.24 6.86
C VAL A 94 -5.37 12.69 7.34
N ASP A 95 -6.26 12.97 8.29
CA ASP A 95 -6.40 14.29 8.90
C ASP A 95 -5.21 14.53 9.85
N PRO A 96 -4.40 15.59 9.67
CA PRO A 96 -3.28 15.89 10.56
C PRO A 96 -3.69 16.11 12.03
N ALA A 97 -4.93 16.51 12.27
CA ALA A 97 -5.46 16.71 13.63
C ALA A 97 -6.09 15.45 14.22
N GLY A 98 -6.23 14.38 13.43
CA GLY A 98 -6.82 13.12 13.86
C GLY A 98 -5.88 12.33 14.77
N ASP A 99 -6.48 11.58 15.70
CA ASP A 99 -5.74 10.62 16.50
C ASP A 99 -5.05 9.59 15.60
N MET A 100 -3.85 9.16 16.00
CA MET A 100 -3.03 8.19 15.26
C MET A 100 -2.56 8.63 13.85
N ALA A 101 -2.82 9.87 13.44
CA ALA A 101 -2.36 10.39 12.15
C ALA A 101 -0.84 10.38 12.02
N ALA A 102 -0.11 10.70 13.10
CA ALA A 102 1.35 10.69 13.09
C ALA A 102 1.90 9.28 12.85
N ALA A 103 1.37 8.30 13.57
CA ALA A 103 1.73 6.89 13.38
C ALA A 103 1.41 6.40 11.95
N ALA A 104 0.30 6.86 11.37
CA ALA A 104 -0.05 6.54 9.99
C ALA A 104 0.93 7.15 8.98
N ILE A 105 1.34 8.40 9.18
CA ILE A 105 2.31 9.09 8.33
C ILE A 105 3.70 8.44 8.44
N GLU A 106 4.13 8.08 9.64
CA GLU A 106 5.36 7.30 9.87
C GLU A 106 5.30 5.94 9.18
N ASN A 107 4.18 5.21 9.30
CA ASN A 107 4.00 3.92 8.65
C ASN A 107 4.04 4.02 7.13
N ILE A 108 3.50 5.09 6.54
CA ILE A 108 3.60 5.31 5.09
C ILE A 108 5.05 5.60 4.71
N ALA A 109 5.72 6.50 5.44
CA ALA A 109 7.12 6.84 5.16
C ALA A 109 8.01 5.58 5.21
N ASP A 110 7.90 4.79 6.28
CA ASP A 110 8.62 3.54 6.46
C ASP A 110 8.33 2.53 5.34
N ALA A 111 7.06 2.34 4.95
CA ALA A 111 6.71 1.41 3.89
C ALA A 111 7.33 1.82 2.54
N VAL A 112 7.29 3.11 2.23
CA VAL A 112 7.70 3.64 0.94
C VAL A 112 9.22 3.71 0.82
N THR A 113 9.95 4.01 1.90
CA THR A 113 11.43 3.97 1.92
C THR A 113 11.96 2.54 1.88
N HIS A 114 11.21 1.58 2.43
CA HIS A 114 11.53 0.15 2.37
C HIS A 114 10.76 -0.60 1.30
N ALA A 115 10.23 0.09 0.27
CA ALA A 115 9.43 -0.55 -0.77
C ALA A 115 10.23 -1.64 -1.49
N ARG A 116 9.61 -2.80 -1.70
CA ARG A 116 10.19 -3.94 -2.39
C ARG A 116 9.24 -4.43 -3.47
N PHE A 117 9.82 -4.96 -4.55
CA PHE A 117 9.05 -5.59 -5.61
C PHE A 117 9.93 -6.51 -6.43
N VAL A 118 9.32 -7.56 -6.98
CA VAL A 118 9.94 -8.43 -7.97
C VAL A 118 10.01 -7.67 -9.29
N GLY A 119 11.24 -7.38 -9.73
CA GLY A 119 11.50 -6.75 -11.03
C GLY A 119 10.98 -7.62 -12.17
N THR A 120 10.19 -7.04 -13.07
CA THR A 120 9.59 -7.76 -14.20
C THR A 120 10.32 -7.44 -15.50
N ASP A 121 10.52 -6.15 -15.75
CA ASP A 121 11.26 -5.60 -16.87
C ASP A 121 11.76 -4.20 -16.52
N PRO A 122 12.88 -3.72 -17.09
CA PRO A 122 13.49 -2.45 -16.69
C PRO A 122 12.56 -1.24 -16.81
N SER A 123 11.69 -1.21 -17.84
CA SER A 123 10.80 -0.07 -18.06
C SER A 123 9.68 -0.02 -17.04
N SER A 124 9.12 -1.17 -16.64
CA SER A 124 8.18 -1.26 -15.54
C SER A 124 8.82 -0.83 -14.23
N ASP A 125 10.04 -1.29 -13.95
CA ASP A 125 10.73 -1.02 -12.70
C ASP A 125 11.03 0.48 -12.52
N GLU A 126 11.45 1.18 -13.59
CA GLU A 126 11.60 2.65 -13.60
C GLU A 126 10.30 3.38 -13.24
N VAL A 127 9.16 2.91 -13.76
CA VAL A 127 7.84 3.49 -13.43
C VAL A 127 7.52 3.30 -11.95
N ILE A 128 7.89 2.16 -11.35
CA ILE A 128 7.68 1.92 -9.91
C ILE A 128 8.57 2.83 -9.07
N LEU A 129 9.85 2.97 -9.41
CA LEU A 129 10.76 3.89 -8.74
C LEU A 129 10.23 5.34 -8.80
N MET A 130 9.72 5.76 -9.95
CA MET A 130 9.09 7.08 -10.08
C MET A 130 7.84 7.24 -9.21
N LYS A 131 7.04 6.17 -9.04
CA LYS A 131 5.88 6.18 -8.13
C LYS A 131 6.29 6.29 -6.67
N ILE A 132 7.37 5.61 -6.25
CA ILE A 132 7.94 5.73 -4.91
C ILE A 132 8.32 7.19 -4.64
N LEU A 133 9.08 7.81 -5.55
CA LEU A 133 9.46 9.22 -5.43
C LEU A 133 8.25 10.15 -5.38
N TYR A 134 7.20 9.84 -6.14
CA TYR A 134 5.98 10.64 -6.13
C TYR A 134 5.23 10.56 -4.80
N VAL A 135 5.15 9.38 -4.18
CA VAL A 135 4.56 9.23 -2.83
C VAL A 135 5.38 10.00 -1.79
N LEU A 136 6.71 9.87 -1.79
CA LEU A 136 7.58 10.61 -0.87
C LEU A 136 7.42 12.12 -1.03
N ARG A 137 7.38 12.60 -2.28
CA ARG A 137 7.11 14.01 -2.56
C ARG A 137 5.74 14.44 -2.03
N THR A 138 4.71 13.63 -2.23
CA THR A 138 3.36 13.94 -1.74
C THR A 138 3.33 13.98 -0.22
N LEU A 139 3.99 13.04 0.47
CA LEU A 139 4.14 13.05 1.92
C LEU A 139 4.76 14.35 2.43
N LEU A 140 5.83 14.83 1.79
CA LEU A 140 6.51 16.07 2.19
C LEU A 140 5.68 17.34 1.95
N LEU A 141 4.68 17.29 1.07
CA LEU A 141 3.93 18.46 0.63
C LEU A 141 2.47 18.47 1.07
N CYS A 142 1.92 17.34 1.51
CA CYS A 142 0.55 17.28 1.99
C CYS A 142 0.44 17.86 3.41
N PRO A 143 -0.76 18.29 3.84
CA PRO A 143 -0.95 18.84 5.18
C PRO A 143 -0.48 17.91 6.31
N ALA A 144 -0.67 16.60 6.14
CA ALA A 144 -0.27 15.60 7.14
C ALA A 144 1.25 15.37 7.19
N GLY A 145 2.00 15.87 6.19
CA GLY A 145 3.46 15.86 6.18
C GLY A 145 4.10 16.62 7.34
N VAL A 146 3.37 17.52 8.00
CA VAL A 146 3.84 18.19 9.23
C VAL A 146 4.13 17.21 10.37
N LEU A 147 3.56 16.00 10.31
CA LEU A 147 3.74 14.95 11.30
C LEU A 147 4.98 14.08 11.04
N LEU A 148 5.69 14.29 9.92
CA LEU A 148 6.93 13.57 9.64
C LEU A 148 8.01 13.96 10.65
N THR A 149 8.68 12.94 11.20
CA THR A 149 9.85 13.14 12.05
C THR A 149 11.09 13.35 11.18
N ASN A 150 12.14 13.93 11.77
CA ASN A 150 13.41 14.09 11.07
C ASN A 150 14.00 12.74 10.62
N GLU A 151 13.75 11.66 11.38
CA GLU A 151 14.21 10.31 11.05
C GLU A 151 13.48 9.72 9.83
N SER A 152 12.21 10.08 9.62
CA SER A 152 11.47 9.65 8.43
C SER A 152 11.87 10.38 7.15
N VAL A 153 12.59 11.50 7.27
CA VAL A 153 12.98 12.38 6.14
C VAL A 153 14.46 12.22 5.76
N CYS A 154 15.32 11.83 6.70
CA CYS A 154 16.78 11.72 6.52
C CYS A 154 17.23 10.32 6.11
#